data_AF-A0A5B7JB52-F1
#
_entry.id   AF-A0A5B7JB52-F1
#
_cell.length_a   1.000
_cell.length_b   1.000
_cell.length_c   1.000
_cell.angle_alpha   90.00
_cell.angle_beta   90.00
_cell.angle_gamma   90.00
#
_symmetry.space_group_name_H-M   'P 1'
#
loop_
_entity.id
_entity.type
_entity.pdbx_description
1 polymer ?
#
loop_
_entity_poly.entity_id
_entity_poly.type
_entity_poly.pdbx_seq_one_letter_code
_entity_poly.pdbx_strand_id
1 'polypeptide(L)' 'MATNRIETLDPALIRPGRIDRKIEFPLPDEKTKRRIFQIHTSRMTLSDDVNLDELIMAKDDLSGADIKVRCVC' A
#
# COMPACT_ATOMS: atom_id res chain seq x y z
N MET A 1 13.57 10.08 -4.87
CA MET A 1 12.69 10.24 -6.05
C MET A 1 11.65 9.14 -6.00
N ALA A 2 10.39 9.45 -6.30
CA ALA A 2 9.33 8.45 -6.43
C ALA A 2 8.80 8.50 -7.87
N THR A 3 8.63 7.34 -8.49
CA THR A 3 8.03 7.22 -9.83
C THR A 3 7.19 5.96 -9.89
N ASN A 4 6.07 6.01 -10.62
CA ASN A 4 5.29 4.82 -10.96
C ASN A 4 5.70 4.24 -12.32
N ARG A 5 6.63 4.91 -13.03
CA ARG A 5 7.10 4.57 -14.38
C ARG A 5 8.61 4.72 -14.43
N ILE A 6 9.32 3.62 -14.23
CA ILE A 6 10.79 3.63 -14.24
C ILE A 6 11.35 3.63 -15.66
N GLU A 7 10.58 3.12 -16.63
CA GLU A 7 10.92 3.07 -18.05
C GLU A 7 10.98 4.45 -18.71
N THR A 8 10.26 5.43 -18.17
CA THR A 8 10.24 6.81 -18.69
C THR A 8 11.36 7.69 -18.12
N LEU A 9 12.16 7.18 -17.17
CA LEU A 9 13.26 7.94 -16.59
C LEU A 9 14.44 8.06 -17.56
N ASP A 10 15.07 9.24 -17.60
CA ASP A 10 16.31 9.44 -18.34
C ASP A 10 17.41 8.49 -17.79
N PRO A 11 18.03 7.67 -18.65
CA PRO A 11 19.15 6.81 -18.27
C PRO A 11 20.32 7.55 -17.60
N ALA A 12 20.48 8.85 -17.84
CA ALA A 12 21.49 9.70 -17.19
C ALA A 12 21.29 9.82 -15.66
N LEU A 13 20.06 9.73 -15.17
CA LEU A 13 19.73 9.80 -13.73
C LEU A 13 20.00 8.47 -13.01
N ILE A 14 20.02 7.36 -13.75
CA ILE A 14 20.16 5.99 -13.23
C ILE A 14 21.64 5.58 -13.13
N ARG A 15 22.57 6.42 -13.61
CA ARG A 15 24.00 6.13 -13.54
C ARG A 15 24.50 6.16 -12.09
N PRO A 16 25.51 5.33 -11.75
CA PRO A 16 26.18 5.37 -10.46
C PRO A 16 26.66 6.79 -10.12
N GLY A 17 26.38 7.27 -8.90
CA GLY A 17 26.70 8.62 -8.44
C GLY A 17 25.54 9.62 -8.49
N ARG A 18 24.33 9.18 -8.86
CA ARG A 18 23.08 9.96 -8.80
C ARG A 18 22.03 9.22 -7.98
N ILE A 19 21.28 8.31 -8.60
CA ILE A 19 20.30 7.46 -7.92
C ILE A 19 20.90 6.06 -7.82
N ASP A 20 21.53 5.78 -6.68
CA ASP A 20 22.26 4.53 -6.47
C ASP A 20 21.37 3.38 -6.00
N ARG A 21 20.25 3.69 -5.32
CA ARG A 21 19.34 2.68 -4.77
C ARG A 21 17.99 2.73 -5.46
N LYS A 22 17.57 1.57 -5.98
CA LYS A 22 16.23 1.33 -6.50
C LYS A 22 15.50 0.49 -5.46
N ILE A 23 14.37 0.99 -4.97
CA ILE A 23 13.51 0.28 -4.02
C ILE A 23 12.15 0.16 -4.70
N GLU A 24 11.75 -1.08 -4.96
CA GLU A 24 10.45 -1.39 -5.55
C GLU A 24 9.40 -1.54 -4.43
N PHE A 25 8.22 -1.01 -4.69
CA PHE A 25 7.08 -1.09 -3.78
C PHE A 25 6.01 -1.97 -4.44
N PRO A 26 5.94 -3.27 -4.09
CA PRO A 26 4.86 -4.13 -4.57
C PRO A 26 3.54 -3.80 -3.88
N LEU A 27 2.46 -4.41 -4.38
CA LEU A 27 1.18 -4.41 -3.66
C LEU A 27 1.33 -5.09 -2.29
N PRO A 28 0.54 -4.67 -1.30
CA PRO A 28 0.65 -5.22 0.06
C PRO A 28 0.16 -6.67 0.12
N ASP A 29 0.97 -7.54 0.72
CA ASP A 29 0.56 -8.89 1.11
C ASP A 29 -0.56 -8.87 2.17
N GLU A 30 -1.23 -10.00 2.39
CA GLU A 30 -2.31 -10.13 3.41
C GLU A 30 -1.90 -9.65 4.81
N LYS A 31 -0.68 -9.97 5.25
CA LYS A 31 -0.14 -9.51 6.55
C LYS A 31 0.00 -7.98 6.59
N THR A 32 0.45 -7.40 5.48
CA THR A 32 0.61 -5.96 5.32
C THR A 32 -0.74 -5.27 5.24
N LYS A 33 -1.69 -5.82 4.48
CA LYS A 33 -3.09 -5.36 4.42
C LYS A 33 -3.69 -5.35 5.82
N ARG A 34 -3.56 -6.44 6.59
CA ARG A 34 -4.02 -6.51 7.99
C ARG A 34 -3.45 -5.37 8.83
N ARG A 35 -2.16 -5.10 8.70
CA ARG A 35 -1.50 -4.03 9.45
C ARG A 35 -2.03 -2.65 9.07
N ILE A 36 -2.25 -2.40 7.78
CA ILE A 36 -2.80 -1.14 7.27
C ILE A 36 -4.25 -0.96 7.77
N PHE A 37 -5.08 -1.99 7.66
CA PHE A 37 -6.44 -1.98 8.22
C PHE A 37 -6.42 -1.66 9.71
N GLN A 38 -5.60 -2.36 10.51
CA GLN A 38 -5.46 -2.09 11.94
C GLN A 38 -5.05 -0.64 12.25
N ILE A 39 -4.14 -0.06 11.47
CA ILE A 39 -3.72 1.33 11.69
C ILE A 39 -4.88 2.29 11.45
N HIS A 40 -5.62 2.12 10.35
CA HIS A 40 -6.74 3.00 10.01
C HIS A 40 -7.94 2.80 10.93
N THR A 41 -8.24 1.56 11.32
CA THR A 41 -9.37 1.25 12.20
C THR A 41 -9.08 1.47 13.68
N SER A 42 -7.81 1.59 14.09
CA SER A 42 -7.44 1.86 15.50
C SER A 42 -8.02 3.16 16.07
N ARG A 43 -8.41 4.10 15.21
CA ARG A 43 -9.03 5.38 15.59
C ARG A 43 -10.54 5.43 15.33
N MET A 44 -11.13 4.32 14.90
CA MET A 44 -12.53 4.21 14.52
C MET A 44 -13.30 3.42 15.57
N THR A 45 -14.57 3.78 15.78
CA THR A 45 -15.53 2.94 16.50
C THR A 45 -16.04 1.86 15.56
N LEU A 46 -15.46 0.67 15.64
CA LEU A 46 -15.94 -0.50 14.89
C LEU A 46 -17.17 -1.10 15.60
N SER A 47 -18.18 -1.47 14.81
CA SER A 47 -19.29 -2.33 15.28
C SER A 47 -18.84 -3.78 15.37
N ASP A 48 -19.49 -4.59 16.21
CA ASP A 48 -19.22 -6.03 16.35
C ASP A 48 -19.46 -6.81 15.05
N ASP A 49 -20.22 -6.24 14.11
CA ASP A 49 -20.49 -6.82 12.79
C ASP A 49 -19.30 -6.68 11.80
N VAL A 50 -18.24 -5.95 12.16
CA VAL A 50 -17.12 -5.67 11.24
C VAL A 50 -16.02 -6.71 11.40
N ASN A 51 -15.94 -7.65 10.46
CA ASN A 51 -14.84 -8.62 10.38
C ASN A 51 -13.73 -8.16 9.42
N LEU A 52 -12.58 -7.74 9.97
CA LEU A 52 -11.42 -7.30 9.17
C LEU A 52 -10.79 -8.45 8.38
N ASP A 53 -10.84 -9.68 8.87
CA ASP A 53 -10.20 -10.82 8.21
C ASP A 53 -10.91 -11.20 6.91
N GLU A 54 -12.23 -11.08 6.85
CA GLU A 54 -13.01 -11.24 5.62
C GLU A 54 -12.64 -10.19 4.56
N LEU A 55 -12.42 -8.94 4.99
CA LEU A 55 -12.00 -7.85 4.10
C LEU A 55 -10.59 -8.04 3.56
N ILE A 56 -9.70 -8.68 4.32
CA ILE A 56 -8.31 -8.95 3.93
C ILE A 56 -8.24 -10.14 2.96
N MET A 57 -9.06 -11.17 3.18
CA MET A 57 -9.13 -12.36 2.33
C MET A 57 -9.87 -12.14 1.00
N ALA A 58 -10.58 -11.02 0.86
CA ALA A 58 -11.15 -10.63 -0.41
C ALA A 58 -10.03 -10.53 -1.47
N LYS A 59 -10.24 -11.16 -2.64
CA LYS A 59 -9.27 -11.27 -3.74
C LYS A 59 -8.92 -9.97 -4.44
N ASP A 60 -9.30 -8.82 -3.89
CA ASP A 60 -9.04 -7.53 -4.50
C ASP A 60 -7.57 -7.11 -4.31
N ASP A 61 -6.96 -6.67 -5.40
CA ASP A 61 -5.66 -6.02 -5.45
C ASP A 61 -5.77 -4.62 -4.83
N LEU A 62 -5.86 -4.58 -3.50
CA LEU A 62 -6.01 -3.36 -2.73
C LEU A 62 -4.65 -2.67 -2.54
N SER A 63 -4.52 -1.44 -3.03
CA SER A 63 -3.44 -0.56 -2.61
C SER A 63 -3.69 -0.02 -1.19
N GLY A 64 -2.64 0.51 -0.55
CA GLY A 64 -2.80 1.16 0.75
C GLY A 64 -3.77 2.36 0.71
N ALA A 65 -3.89 3.02 -0.45
CA ALA A 65 -4.85 4.11 -0.64
C ALA A 65 -6.30 3.58 -0.66
N ASP A 66 -6.55 2.46 -1.33
CA ASP A 66 -7.89 1.85 -1.39
C ASP A 66 -8.36 1.38 -0.02
N ILE A 67 -7.45 0.79 0.77
CA ILE A 67 -7.72 0.40 2.15
C ILE A 67 -8.12 1.62 2.99
N LYS A 68 -7.37 2.73 2.86
CA LYS A 68 -7.72 3.97 3.55
C LYS A 68 -9.11 4.47 3.16
N VAL A 69 -9.46 4.46 1.86
CA VAL A 69 -10.78 4.90 1.38
C VAL A 69 -11.90 4.03 1.97
N ARG A 70 -11.72 2.70 2.04
CA ARG A 70 -12.70 1.80 2.69
C ARG A 70 -12.85 2.05 4.18
N CYS A 71 -11.82 2.57 4.84
CA CYS A 71 -11.82 2.94 6.26
C CYS A 71 -12.15 4.41 6.52
N VAL A 72 -12.60 5.18 5.52
CA VAL A 72 -13.07 6.56 5.74
C VAL A 72 -14.59 6.49 5.91
N CYS A 73 -15.07 6.87 7.10
CA CYS A 73 -16.48 7.18 7.34
C CYS A 73 -16.72 8.68 7.10
#